data_AF-A0A7J8T7Y0-F1
#
_entry.id   AF-A0A7J8T7Y0-F1
#
_cell.length_a   1.000
_cell.length_b   1.000
_cell.length_c   1.000
_cell.angle_alpha   90.00
_cell.angle_beta   90.00
_cell.angle_gamma   90.00
#
_symmetry.space_group_name_H-M   'P 1'
#
loop_
_entity.id
_entity.type
_entity.pdbx_description
1 polymer ?
#
loop_
_entity_poly.entity_id
_entity_poly.type
_entity_poly.pdbx_seq_one_letter_code
_entity_poly.pdbx_strand_id
1 'polypeptide(L)' 'MVWERAATLSQDFRIHNMVFKPMLPVPQSGKCWLKPPHDIIKINFDTVVSPEKIGVGMIVRDSDGFVLGGGGSVIDVLKL' A
#
# COMPACT_ATOMS: atom_id res chain seq x y z
N MET A 1 -9.35 -8.02 -16.82
CA MET A 1 -9.86 -7.01 -15.87
C MET A 1 -8.97 -6.80 -14.63
N VAL A 2 -8.81 -7.78 -13.72
CA VAL A 2 -7.97 -7.61 -12.51
C VAL A 2 -6.48 -7.47 -12.87
N TRP A 3 -6.00 -8.27 -13.83
CA TRP A 3 -4.62 -8.23 -14.31
C TRP A 3 -4.22 -6.91 -14.97
N GLU A 4 -5.11 -6.30 -15.77
CA GLU A 4 -4.85 -5.01 -16.40
C GLU A 4 -4.77 -3.89 -15.35
N ARG A 5 -5.66 -3.89 -14.35
CA ARG A 5 -5.62 -2.93 -13.24
C ARG A 5 -4.34 -3.06 -12.41
N ALA A 6 -3.91 -4.29 -12.13
CA ALA A 6 -2.66 -4.56 -11.43
C ALA A 6 -1.44 -4.06 -12.21
N ALA A 7 -1.42 -4.27 -13.53
CA ALA A 7 -0.36 -3.82 -14.40
C ALA A 7 -0.28 -2.28 -14.44
N THR A 8 -1.41 -1.59 -14.55
CA THR A 8 -1.45 -0.11 -14.49
C THR A 8 -0.92 0.42 -13.16
N LEU A 9 -1.39 -0.13 -12.04
CA LEU A 9 -0.97 0.32 -10.69
C LEU A 9 0.48 -0.04 -10.35
N SER A 10 1.09 -1.00 -11.04
CA SER A 10 2.49 -1.36 -10.82
C SER A 10 3.50 -0.28 -11.21
N GLN A 11 3.08 0.67 -12.06
CA GLN A 11 3.89 1.83 -12.43
C GLN A 11 3.92 2.88 -11.31
N ASP A 12 2.80 3.02 -10.58
CA ASP A 12 2.64 3.99 -9.50
C ASP A 12 3.07 3.43 -8.13
N PHE A 13 2.97 2.11 -7.95
CA PHE A 13 3.26 1.42 -6.70
C PHE A 13 4.07 0.14 -6.94
N ARG A 14 5.11 -0.10 -6.13
CA ARG A 14 5.79 -1.41 -6.11
C ARG A 14 4.89 -2.45 -5.43
N ILE A 15 4.11 -3.18 -6.20
CA ILE A 15 3.24 -4.26 -5.72
C ILE A 15 4.07 -5.55 -5.60
N HIS A 16 4.51 -5.88 -4.39
CA HIS A 16 5.28 -7.11 -4.11
C HIS A 16 4.43 -8.40 -4.15
N ASN A 17 3.10 -8.29 -4.14
CA ASN A 17 2.19 -9.43 -4.19
C ASN A 17 2.22 -10.19 -5.53
N MET A 18 2.86 -9.64 -6.57
CA MET A 18 2.98 -10.28 -7.89
C MET A 18 4.22 -11.14 -8.04
N VAL A 19 5.11 -11.18 -7.04
CA VAL A 19 6.26 -12.09 -7.05
C VAL A 19 5.77 -13.45 -6.55
N PHE A 20 6.01 -14.48 -7.36
CA PHE A 20 5.72 -15.91 -7.12
C PHE A 20 5.50 -16.26 -5.64
N LYS A 21 4.33 -16.84 -5.33
CA LYS A 21 4.04 -17.39 -4.00
C LYS A 21 5.23 -18.26 -3.59
N PRO A 22 5.94 -17.95 -2.49
CA PRO A 22 7.08 -18.75 -2.05
C PRO A 22 6.62 -20.19 -1.90
N MET A 23 7.27 -21.15 -2.58
CA MET A 23 6.93 -22.58 -2.47
C MET A 23 7.17 -23.12 -1.06
N LEU A 24 7.94 -22.38 -0.26
CA LEU A 24 8.23 -22.70 1.14
C LEU A 24 7.51 -21.70 2.05
N PRO A 25 6.74 -22.18 3.05
CA PRO A 25 6.15 -21.30 4.05
C PRO A 25 7.28 -20.62 4.84
N VAL A 26 7.46 -19.32 4.62
CA VAL A 26 8.33 -18.52 5.48
C VAL A 26 7.64 -18.45 6.85
N PRO A 27 8.30 -18.88 7.95
CA PRO A 27 7.72 -18.76 9.28
C PRO A 27 7.50 -17.26 9.57
N GLN A 28 6.26 -16.81 9.51
CA GLN A 28 5.92 -15.43 9.82
C GLN A 28 5.88 -15.26 11.35
N SER A 29 7.04 -15.07 11.97
CA SER A 29 7.13 -14.63 13.36
C SER A 29 6.93 -13.11 13.41
N GLY A 30 5.67 -12.65 13.37
CA GLY A 30 5.32 -11.25 13.51
C GLY A 30 3.83 -11.00 13.25
N LYS A 31 3.26 -9.93 13.83
CA LYS A 31 1.86 -9.52 13.60
C LYS A 31 1.61 -9.37 12.10
N CYS A 32 1.07 -10.42 11.50
CA CYS A 32 0.77 -10.42 10.08
C CYS A 32 -0.47 -9.61 9.81
N TRP A 33 -0.52 -9.05 8.61
CA TRP A 33 -1.69 -8.38 8.11
C TRP A 33 -2.89 -9.33 8.18
N LEU A 34 -3.89 -8.99 8.98
CA LEU A 34 -5.17 -9.68 8.97
C LEU A 34 -6.02 -9.11 7.84
N LYS A 35 -6.49 -10.03 7.00
CA LYS A 35 -7.44 -9.77 5.93
C LYS A 35 -8.70 -9.15 6.52
N PRO A 36 -9.18 -7.98 6.04
CA PRO A 36 -10.46 -7.47 6.50
C PRO A 36 -11.61 -8.37 5.99
N PRO A 37 -12.77 -8.37 6.66
CA PRO A 37 -13.96 -9.07 6.17
C PRO A 37 -14.30 -8.74 4.71
N HIS A 38 -15.06 -9.63 4.06
CA HIS A 38 -15.58 -9.36 2.71
C HIS A 38 -16.34 -8.02 2.67
N ASP A 39 -16.23 -7.34 1.52
CA ASP A 39 -16.83 -6.02 1.25
C ASP A 39 -16.32 -4.86 2.13
N ILE A 40 -15.25 -5.09 2.90
CA ILE A 40 -14.53 -4.03 3.61
C ILE A 40 -13.28 -3.63 2.85
N ILE A 41 -13.16 -2.32 2.61
CA ILE A 41 -11.95 -1.71 2.07
C ILE A 41 -11.04 -1.30 3.23
N LYS A 42 -9.75 -1.64 3.12
CA LYS A 42 -8.72 -1.20 4.04
C LYS A 42 -7.94 -0.02 3.46
N ILE A 43 -7.84 1.03 4.24
CA ILE A 43 -7.00 2.20 3.93
C ILE A 43 -5.82 2.20 4.89
N ASN A 44 -4.61 2.12 4.35
CA ASN A 44 -3.39 2.33 5.11
C ASN A 44 -2.89 3.74 4.78
N PHE A 45 -2.68 4.55 5.82
CA PHE A 45 -2.16 5.91 5.73
C PHE A 45 -0.88 6.01 6.55
N ASP A 46 0.11 6.70 6.01
CA ASP A 46 1.37 6.98 6.68
C ASP A 46 1.81 8.42 6.44
N THR A 47 2.58 8.97 7.37
CA THR A 47 3.09 10.35 7.29
C THR A 47 4.51 10.42 7.83
N VAL A 48 5.35 11.14 7.09
CA VAL A 48 6.68 11.52 7.53
C VAL A 48 6.74 13.03 7.69
N VAL A 49 7.22 13.49 8.83
CA VAL A 49 7.40 14.91 9.13
C VAL A 49 8.88 15.19 9.26
N SER A 50 9.36 16.20 8.54
CA SER A 50 10.69 16.76 8.65
C SER A 50 10.58 18.29 8.81
N PRO A 51 11.64 18.98 9.28
CA PRO A 51 11.59 20.44 9.46
C PRO A 51 11.23 21.23 8.20
N GLU A 52 11.54 20.69 7.01
CA GLU A 52 11.36 21.39 5.74
C GLU A 52 10.17 20.87 4.94
N LYS A 53 9.72 19.64 5.20
CA LYS A 53 8.73 18.94 4.37
C LYS A 53 7.89 17.97 5.18
N ILE A 54 6.64 17.79 4.75
CA ILE A 54 5.75 16.73 5.21
C ILE A 54 5.41 15.84 4.01
N GLY A 55 5.70 14.56 4.13
CA GLY A 55 5.27 13.55 3.16
C GLY A 55 4.06 12.79 3.69
N VAL A 56 3.01 12.64 2.88
CA VAL A 56 1.85 11.81 3.19
C VAL A 56 1.68 10.74 2.13
N GLY A 57 1.26 9.54 2.55
CA GLY A 57 1.02 8.42 1.66
C GLY A 57 -0.21 7.63 2.08
N MET A 58 -0.98 7.17 1.09
CA MET A 58 -2.16 6.34 1.30
C MET A 58 -2.19 5.19 0.29
N ILE A 59 -2.62 4.02 0.74
CA ILE A 59 -2.97 2.90 -0.13
C ILE A 59 -4.32 2.29 0.27
N VAL A 60 -5.14 1.99 -0.72
CA VAL A 60 -6.48 1.44 -0.59
C VAL A 60 -6.46 0.01 -1.10
N ARG A 61 -6.96 -0.94 -0.30
CA ARG A 61 -6.97 -2.36 -0.63
C ARG A 61 -8.33 -2.99 -0.37
N ASP A 62 -8.72 -3.96 -1.18
CA ASP A 62 -9.92 -4.76 -0.92
C ASP A 62 -9.66 -5.85 0.15
N SER A 63 -10.69 -6.65 0.39
CA SER A 63 -10.59 -7.80 1.28
C SER A 63 -9.52 -8.77 0.82
N ASP A 64 -9.38 -9.07 -0.47
CA ASP A 64 -8.33 -9.94 -1.04
C ASP A 64 -6.90 -9.39 -0.91
N GLY A 65 -6.74 -8.16 -0.43
CA GLY A 65 -5.46 -7.49 -0.32
C GLY A 65 -4.97 -6.94 -1.67
N PHE A 66 -5.84 -6.93 -2.68
CA PHE A 66 -5.59 -6.31 -3.97
C PHE A 66 -5.59 -4.78 -3.80
N VAL A 67 -4.64 -4.11 -4.44
CA VAL A 67 -4.55 -2.65 -4.39
C VAL A 67 -5.58 -2.06 -5.35
N LEU A 68 -6.53 -1.30 -4.82
CA LEU A 68 -7.54 -0.59 -5.60
C LEU A 68 -7.04 0.77 -6.06
N GLY A 69 -6.11 1.36 -5.32
CA GLY A 69 -5.50 2.64 -5.63
C GLY A 69 -4.66 3.15 -4.46
N GLY A 70 -4.16 4.36 -4.61
CA GLY A 70 -3.37 5.04 -3.59
C GLY A 70 -2.97 6.42 -4.06
N GLY A 71 -2.22 7.12 -3.24
CA GLY A 71 -1.68 8.43 -3.58
C GLY A 71 -0.68 8.90 -2.55
N GLY A 72 0.08 9.91 -2.91
CA GLY A 72 1.01 10.55 -2.00
C GLY A 72 1.22 12.00 -2.38
N SER A 73 1.67 12.79 -1.43
CA SER A 73 2.00 14.20 -1.64
C SER A 73 3.13 14.61 -0.72
N VAL A 74 3.89 15.60 -1.16
CA VAL A 74 4.92 16.26 -0.35
C VAL A 74 4.54 17.72 -0.25
N ILE A 75 4.47 18.22 0.97
CA ILE A 75 4.15 19.61 1.30
C ILE A 75 5.44 20.25 1.81
N ASP A 76 5.90 21.32 1.18
CA ASP A 76 7.01 22.12 1.70
C ASP A 76 6.53 22.98 2.87
N VAL A 77 7.22 22.90 4.00
CA VAL A 77 6.94 23.73 5.16
C VAL A 77 7.74 25.02 4.99
N LEU A 78 7.07 26.08 4.50
CA LEU A 78 7.65 27.41 4.47
C LEU A 78 7.97 27.83 5.90
N LYS A 79 9.22 28.27 6.14
CA LYS A 79 9.58 28.96 7.39
C LYS A 79 8.75 30.24 7.44
N LEU A 80 7.75 30.28 8.32
CA LEU A 80 7.06 31.51 8.72
C LEU A 80 8.06 32.52 9.29
#